data_AF-A0A920ADA3-F1
#
_entry.id   AF-A0A920ADA3-F1
#
_cell.length_a   1.000
_cell.length_b   1.000
_cell.length_c   1.000
_cell.angle_alpha   90.00
_cell.angle_beta   90.00
_cell.angle_gamma   90.00
#
_symmetry.space_group_name_H-M   'P 1'
#
loop_
_entity.id
_entity.type
_entity.pdbx_description
1 polymer ?
#
loop_
_entity_poly.entity_id
_entity_poly.type
_entity_poly.pdbx_seq_one_letter_code
_entity_poly.pdbx_strand_id
1 'polypeptide(L)' 'MSNFAELNYNGQSFKLPVVEGSEGEKAIDISKLRGTSGLITIDKGFKNTGSTESAITF' A
#
# COMPACT_ATOMS: atom_id res chain seq x y z
N MET A 1 11.10 -1.03 -13.08
CA MET A 1 10.88 0.42 -12.84
C MET A 1 10.07 0.55 -11.57
N SER A 2 10.48 1.40 -10.63
CA SER A 2 9.75 1.59 -9.37
C SER A 2 8.53 2.47 -9.62
N ASN A 3 7.33 1.90 -9.51
CA ASN A 3 6.08 2.63 -9.62
C ASN A 3 5.67 3.17 -8.25
N PHE A 4 5.03 4.34 -8.23
CA PHE A 4 4.56 4.99 -7.01
C PHE A 4 3.12 5.46 -7.20
N ALA A 5 2.31 5.30 -6.16
CA ALA A 5 1.04 5.98 -6.00
C ALA A 5 1.28 7.29 -5.23
N GLU A 6 0.50 8.32 -5.55
CA GLU A 6 0.57 9.60 -4.87
C GLU A 6 -0.69 9.80 -4.02
N LEU A 7 -0.52 9.95 -2.71
CA LEU A 7 -1.58 10.29 -1.78
C LEU A 7 -1.48 11.77 -1.42
N ASN A 8 -2.52 12.53 -1.75
CA ASN A 8 -2.60 13.94 -1.40
C ASN A 8 -3.54 14.14 -0.20
N TYR A 9 -3.02 14.71 0.88
CA TYR A 9 -3.80 15.00 2.09
C TYR A 9 -3.29 16.26 2.78
N ASN A 10 -4.21 17.16 3.14
CA ASN A 10 -3.91 18.42 3.84
C ASN A 10 -2.79 19.26 3.18
N GLY A 11 -2.80 19.34 1.85
CA GLY A 11 -1.79 20.08 1.07
C GLY A 11 -0.42 19.43 1.00
N GLN A 12 -0.24 18.23 1.57
CA GLN A 12 0.98 17.43 1.45
C GLN A 12 0.76 16.26 0.50
N SER A 13 1.80 15.93 -0.26
CA SER A 13 1.85 14.78 -1.15
C SER A 13 2.78 13.71 -0.59
N PHE A 14 2.30 12.47 -0.54
CA PHE A 14 3.05 11.30 -0.09
C PHE A 14 3.21 10.31 -1.25
N LYS A 15 4.46 9.97 -1.58
CA LYS A 15 4.77 8.92 -2.55
C LYS A 15 4.81 7.57 -1.84
N LEU A 16 3.89 6.69 -2.21
CA LEU A 16 3.78 5.34 -1.68
C LEU A 16 4.24 4.36 -2.75
N PRO A 17 5.19 3.45 -2.47
CA PRO A 17 5.63 2.46 -3.43
C PRO A 17 4.47 1.57 -3.89
N VAL A 18 4.48 1.18 -5.17
CA VAL A 18 3.61 0.15 -5.71
C VAL A 18 4.42 -1.13 -5.86
N VAL A 19 3.93 -2.20 -5.26
CA VAL A 19 4.48 -3.55 -5.40
C VAL A 19 3.55 -4.40 -6.24
N GLU A 20 4.12 -5.34 -6.98
CA GLU A 20 3.40 -6.27 -7.83
C GLU A 20 3.52 -7.67 -7.23
N GLY A 21 2.37 -8.31 -6.99
CA GLY A 21 2.28 -9.66 -6.47
C GLY A 21 2.38 -10.71 -7.57
N SER A 22 2.35 -11.97 -7.16
CA SER A 22 2.61 -13.12 -8.04
C SER A 22 1.52 -13.37 -9.09
N GLU A 23 0.30 -12.90 -8.88
CA GLU A 23 -0.79 -12.97 -9.86
C GLU A 23 -0.98 -11.66 -10.63
N GLY A 24 -0.01 -10.73 -10.53
CA GLY A 24 -0.04 -9.43 -11.20
C GLY A 24 -0.92 -8.39 -10.49
N GLU A 25 -1.38 -8.68 -9.27
CA GLU A 25 -2.06 -7.73 -8.42
C GLU A 25 -1.11 -6.61 -7.99
N LYS A 26 -1.60 -5.38 -7.96
CA LYS A 26 -0.82 -4.21 -7.55
C LYS A 26 -1.25 -3.80 -6.15
N ALA A 27 -0.31 -3.76 -5.22
CA ALA A 27 -0.55 -3.27 -3.87
C ALA A 27 0.23 -1.98 -3.62
N ILE A 28 -0.34 -1.10 -2.80
CA ILE A 28 0.32 0.11 -2.34
C ILE A 28 0.98 -0.21 -1.00
N ASP A 29 2.29 -0.06 -0.91
CA ASP A 29 3.02 -0.21 0.35
C ASP A 29 2.75 0.99 1.25
N ILE A 30 1.95 0.76 2.29
CA ILE A 30 1.58 1.74 3.31
C ILE A 30 2.40 1.62 4.60
N SER A 31 3.49 0.84 4.61
CA SER A 31 4.33 0.58 5.80
C SER A 31 4.81 1.87 6.49
N LYS A 32 5.07 2.92 5.71
CA LYS A 32 5.52 4.24 6.20
C LYS A 32 4.40 5.26 6.37
N LEU A 33 3.17 4.96 5.90
CA LEU A 33 2.07 5.92 5.80
C LEU A 33 1.79 6.63 7.14
N ARG A 34 1.63 5.86 8.22
CA ARG A 34 1.33 6.42 9.55
C ARG A 34 2.46 7.29 10.07
N GLY A 35 3.71 6.86 9.86
CA GLY A 35 4.89 7.60 10.32
C GLY A 35 5.08 8.93 9.58
N THR A 36 4.74 8.99 8.30
CA THR A 36 4.94 10.19 7.47
C THR A 36 3.74 11.14 7.47
N SER A 37 2.52 10.61 7.51
CA SER A 37 1.29 11.41 7.34
C SER A 37 0.40 11.47 8.59
N GLY A 38 0.65 10.62 9.59
CA GLY A 38 -0.24 10.44 10.73
C GLY A 38 -1.53 9.67 10.41
N LEU A 39 -1.75 9.29 9.15
CA LEU A 39 -2.95 8.58 8.71
C LEU A 39 -2.87 7.07 9.01
N ILE A 40 -4.04 6.47 9.19
CA ILE A 40 -4.25 5.02 9.18
C ILE A 40 -5.27 4.67 8.10
N THR A 41 -5.22 3.43 7.62
CA THR A 41 -6.29 2.88 6.78
C THR A 41 -7.37 2.24 7.65
N ILE A 42 -8.61 2.27 7.18
CA ILE A 42 -9.72 1.50 7.76
C ILE A 42 -10.20 0.54 6.68
N ASP A 43 -9.92 -0.74 6.88
CA ASP A 43 -10.32 -1.81 5.96
C ASP A 43 -10.94 -2.95 6.77
N LYS A 44 -12.28 -2.94 6.89
CA LYS A 44 -13.01 -3.89 7.73
C LYS A 44 -12.84 -5.30 7.19
N GLY A 45 -12.15 -6.14 7.96
CA GLY A 45 -11.88 -7.53 7.60
C GLY A 45 -10.73 -7.70 6.60
N PHE A 46 -9.87 -6.69 6.42
CA PHE A 46 -8.64 -6.76 5.60
C PHE A 46 -8.86 -7.15 4.13
N LYS A 47 -10.06 -6.94 3.58
CA LYS A 47 -10.42 -7.36 2.21
C LYS A 47 -9.61 -6.65 1.12
N ASN A 48 -9.10 -5.46 1.40
CA ASN A 48 -8.31 -4.64 0.49
C ASN A 48 -6.83 -4.57 0.95
N THR A 49 -6.42 -5.40 1.91
CA THR A 49 -5.11 -5.37 2.53
C THR A 49 -4.38 -6.70 2.33
N GLY A 50 -3.34 -6.71 1.49
CA GLY A 50 -2.37 -7.80 1.48
C GLY A 50 -1.48 -7.73 2.72
N SER A 51 -1.66 -8.64 3.67
CA SER A 51 -0.96 -8.61 4.98
C SER A 51 0.40 -9.31 4.96
N THR A 52 0.65 -10.17 3.96
CA THR A 52 1.91 -10.90 3.79
C THR A 52 2.20 -11.11 2.32
N GLU A 53 3.48 -11.20 1.99
CA GLU A 53 3.93 -11.80 0.74
C GLU A 53 3.87 -13.32 0.89
N SER A 54 3.42 -14.03 -0.16
CA SER A 54 3.34 -15.48 -0.18
C SER A 54 3.68 -15.97 -1.58
N ALA A 55 4.38 -17.11 -1.64
CA ALA A 55 4.66 -17.84 -2.87
C ALA A 55 4.22 -19.32 -2.76
N ILE A 56 3.37 -19.64 -1.78
CA ILE A 56 2.94 -21.02 -1.47
C ILE A 56 1.61 -21.35 -2.18
N THR A 57 0.64 -20.44 -2.09
CA THR A 57 -0.70 -20.56 -2.67
C THR A 57 -1.08 -19.22 -3.29
N PHE A 58 -1.78 -19.28 -4.42
CA PHE A 58 -2.27 -18.14 -5.20
C PHE A 58 -3.80 -18.19 -5.20
#